data_AF-A6TLV3-F1
#
_entry.id   AF-A6TLV3-F1
#
_cell.length_a   1.000
_cell.length_b   1.000
_cell.length_c   1.000
_cell.angle_alpha   90.00
_cell.angle_beta   90.00
_cell.angle_gamma   90.00
#
_symmetry.space_group_name_H-M   'P 1'
#
loop_
_entity.id
_entity.type
_entity.pdbx_description
1 polymer ?
#
loop_
_entity_poly.entity_id
_entity_poly.type
_entity_poly.pdbx_seq_one_letter_code
_entity_poly.pdbx_strand_id
1 'polypeptide(L)'
;MFFEDYTITGVVYHIAPINDIKKILQEGIKFDDKSSYHSKYFEFHQMFDDMKSSDIPLWVQRKKAIFATLNYRKEPHFHSHTVLMALKVDPKKCWIANENSANQLYEPFILQDIVCFRGAHEYIQTKGRHLVDTYWQESISFTDNLDHRLDLINGYDAEVLIMHDVPPEDIQLLYIISDHRLLTIKQWQGIFCDSNQKKDMV
;
A
#
# COMPACT_ATOMS: atom_id res chain seq x y z
N MET A 1 9.25 -6.37 -13.75
CA MET A 1 9.10 -5.84 -12.38
C MET A 1 10.29 -4.96 -12.04
N PHE A 2 10.15 -4.04 -11.09
CA PHE A 2 11.22 -3.13 -10.65
C PHE A 2 12.21 -3.84 -9.72
N PHE A 3 11.69 -4.67 -8.81
CA PHE A 3 12.48 -5.52 -7.93
C PHE A 3 12.43 -7.00 -8.38
N GLU A 4 13.28 -7.82 -7.77
CA GLU A 4 13.17 -9.27 -7.85
C GLU A 4 11.87 -9.78 -7.21
N ASP A 5 11.50 -11.02 -7.52
CA ASP A 5 10.28 -11.66 -7.04
C ASP A 5 10.28 -11.84 -5.51
N TYR A 6 9.09 -11.83 -4.88
CA TYR A 6 8.96 -12.05 -3.43
C TYR A 6 9.60 -13.37 -2.98
N THR A 7 9.56 -14.42 -3.81
CA THR A 7 10.20 -15.71 -3.50
C THR A 7 11.72 -15.62 -3.33
N ILE A 8 12.34 -14.54 -3.85
CA ILE A 8 13.76 -14.25 -3.71
C ILE A 8 13.99 -13.23 -2.59
N THR A 9 13.20 -12.16 -2.57
CA THR A 9 13.44 -11.01 -1.69
C THR A 9 12.89 -11.20 -0.27
N GLY A 10 11.81 -11.96 -0.12
CA GLY A 10 11.10 -12.16 1.14
C GLY A 10 10.47 -10.90 1.74
N VAL A 11 10.30 -9.83 0.95
CA VAL A 11 9.78 -8.53 1.41
C VAL A 11 8.70 -7.98 0.50
N VAL A 12 7.81 -7.17 1.07
CA VAL A 12 6.84 -6.34 0.33
C VAL A 12 7.27 -4.88 0.37
N TYR A 13 6.70 -4.05 -0.50
CA TYR A 13 7.12 -2.67 -0.66
C TYR A 13 6.05 -1.68 -0.23
N HIS A 14 6.44 -0.73 0.61
CA HIS A 14 5.56 0.31 1.13
C HIS A 14 6.11 1.70 0.80
N ILE A 15 5.20 2.63 0.50
CA ILE A 15 5.51 4.03 0.25
C ILE A 15 4.84 4.88 1.33
N ALA A 16 5.63 5.77 1.93
CA ALA A 16 5.15 6.74 2.90
C ALA A 16 5.62 8.17 2.54
N PRO A 17 4.90 9.22 2.98
CA PRO A 17 5.39 10.58 2.94
C PRO A 17 6.74 10.70 3.64
N ILE A 18 7.67 11.48 3.06
CA ILE A 18 9.01 11.65 3.65
C ILE A 18 8.97 12.24 5.07
N ASN A 19 7.94 13.02 5.39
CA ASN A 19 7.77 13.63 6.72
C ASN A 19 7.49 12.59 7.82
N ASP A 20 7.01 11.39 7.46
CA ASP A 20 6.67 10.34 8.42
C ASP A 20 7.89 9.45 8.75
N ILE A 21 9.01 9.59 8.02
CA ILE A 21 10.17 8.70 8.11
C ILE A 21 10.73 8.60 9.53
N LYS A 22 10.77 9.71 10.27
CA LYS A 22 11.28 9.73 11.64
C LYS A 22 10.42 8.85 12.55
N LYS A 23 9.11 9.00 12.47
CA LYS A 23 8.16 8.21 13.25
C LYS A 23 8.27 6.74 12.87
N ILE A 24 8.28 6.43 11.57
CA ILE A 24 8.37 5.06 11.05
C ILE A 24 9.61 4.33 11.59
N LEU A 25 10.78 4.98 11.55
CA LEU A 25 12.02 4.39 12.04
C LEU A 25 12.08 4.25 13.57
N GLN A 26 11.27 4.99 14.31
CA GLN A 26 11.26 4.98 15.78
C GLN A 26 10.18 4.05 16.35
N GLU A 27 9.02 4.00 15.71
CA GLU A 27 7.80 3.40 16.25
C GLU A 27 7.24 2.26 15.39
N GLY A 28 7.72 2.12 14.14
CA GLY A 28 7.21 1.18 13.16
C GLY A 28 6.07 1.77 12.34
N ILE A 29 5.29 0.91 11.70
CA ILE A 29 4.11 1.29 10.92
C ILE A 29 2.90 0.58 11.52
N LYS A 30 1.86 1.36 11.80
CA LYS A 30 0.53 0.92 12.21
C LYS A 30 -0.51 1.40 11.21
N PHE A 31 -1.66 0.74 11.19
CA PHE A 31 -2.73 1.09 10.24
C PHE A 31 -3.34 2.48 10.50
N ASP A 32 -3.30 2.95 11.74
CA ASP A 32 -3.87 4.23 12.20
C ASP A 32 -2.84 5.38 12.27
N ASP A 33 -1.60 5.14 11.84
CA ASP A 33 -0.51 6.14 11.96
C ASP A 33 -0.64 7.34 11.03
N LYS A 34 -1.50 7.26 10.00
CA LYS A 34 -1.64 8.27 8.96
C LYS A 34 -2.63 9.35 9.39
N SER A 35 -2.13 10.54 9.71
CA SER A 35 -2.93 11.72 10.09
C SER A 35 -4.04 12.10 9.10
N SER A 36 -3.85 11.79 7.82
CA SER A 36 -4.83 12.04 6.75
C SER A 36 -5.74 10.85 6.44
N TYR A 37 -5.51 9.68 7.05
CA TYR A 37 -6.26 8.47 6.75
C TYR A 37 -7.72 8.56 7.20
N HIS A 38 -7.94 9.04 8.43
CA HIS A 38 -9.29 9.21 8.96
C HIS A 38 -10.14 10.19 8.15
N SER A 39 -9.55 11.26 7.62
CA SER A 39 -10.28 12.29 6.88
C SER A 39 -10.44 12.02 5.38
N LYS A 40 -9.65 11.09 4.80
CA LYS A 40 -9.66 10.85 3.34
C LYS A 40 -10.06 9.43 2.93
N TYR A 41 -9.68 8.42 3.70
CA TYR A 41 -9.70 7.04 3.24
C TYR A 41 -10.55 6.10 4.11
N PHE A 42 -10.80 6.47 5.37
CA PHE A 42 -11.49 5.59 6.32
C PHE A 42 -12.87 5.14 5.84
N GLU A 43 -13.74 6.08 5.45
CA GLU A 43 -15.10 5.76 4.98
C GLU A 43 -15.08 4.97 3.66
N PHE A 44 -14.11 5.27 2.79
CA PHE A 44 -13.91 4.52 1.57
C PHE A 44 -13.55 3.06 1.85
N HIS A 45 -12.60 2.80 2.74
CA HIS A 45 -12.25 1.41 3.10
C HIS A 45 -13.36 0.71 3.90
N GLN A 46 -14.09 1.45 4.73
CA GLN A 46 -15.25 0.94 5.45
C GLN A 46 -16.33 0.44 4.49
N MET A 47 -16.57 1.14 3.37
CA MET A 47 -17.50 0.70 2.33
C MET A 47 -17.15 -0.69 1.78
N PHE A 48 -15.85 -0.98 1.56
CA PHE A 48 -15.42 -2.31 1.13
C PHE A 48 -15.67 -3.35 2.20
N ASP A 49 -15.33 -3.05 3.46
CA ASP A 49 -15.53 -3.97 4.57
C ASP A 49 -17.01 -4.28 4.83
N ASP A 50 -17.92 -3.32 4.61
CA ASP A 50 -19.36 -3.49 4.79
C ASP A 50 -20.02 -4.34 3.70
N MET A 51 -19.42 -4.39 2.51
CA MET A 51 -19.89 -5.20 1.37
C MET A 51 -19.12 -6.51 1.22
N LYS A 52 -18.23 -6.82 2.16
CA LYS A 52 -17.42 -8.03 2.13
C LYS A 52 -18.30 -9.28 2.26
N SER A 53 -18.09 -10.26 1.38
CA SER A 53 -18.80 -11.53 1.44
C SER A 53 -18.39 -12.36 2.67
N SER A 54 -19.23 -13.33 3.04
CA SER A 54 -18.95 -14.25 4.15
C SER A 54 -17.75 -15.17 3.91
N ASP A 55 -17.32 -15.31 2.66
CA ASP A 55 -16.22 -16.18 2.26
C ASP A 55 -14.86 -15.57 2.64
N ILE A 56 -14.80 -14.25 2.80
CA ILE A 56 -13.59 -13.56 3.23
C ILE A 56 -13.49 -13.58 4.77
N PRO A 57 -12.36 -14.01 5.36
CA PRO A 57 -12.23 -14.11 6.80
C PRO A 57 -12.51 -12.78 7.53
N LEU A 58 -13.11 -12.87 8.72
CA LEU A 58 -13.49 -11.70 9.52
C LEU A 58 -12.29 -10.81 9.92
N TRP A 59 -11.11 -11.41 10.05
CA TRP A 59 -9.87 -10.71 10.40
C TRP A 59 -9.32 -9.85 9.26
N VAL A 60 -9.73 -10.12 8.01
CA VAL A 60 -9.35 -9.31 6.84
C VAL A 60 -10.22 -8.05 6.84
N GLN A 61 -9.65 -6.91 7.24
CA GLN A 61 -10.35 -5.63 7.31
C GLN A 61 -9.55 -4.57 6.55
N ARG A 62 -10.01 -4.18 5.36
CA ARG A 62 -9.34 -3.19 4.52
C ARG A 62 -9.12 -1.89 5.29
N LYS A 63 -10.08 -1.47 6.13
CA LYS A 63 -9.96 -0.25 6.93
C LYS A 63 -8.88 -0.29 8.02
N LYS A 64 -8.34 -1.46 8.33
CA LYS A 64 -7.26 -1.67 9.31
C LYS A 64 -5.98 -2.23 8.67
N ALA A 65 -5.87 -2.16 7.35
CA ALA A 65 -4.70 -2.65 6.64
C ALA A 65 -3.61 -1.59 6.54
N ILE A 66 -2.36 -2.03 6.67
CA ILE A 66 -1.22 -1.30 6.09
C ILE A 66 -1.09 -1.76 4.64
N PHE A 67 -1.09 -0.80 3.72
CA PHE A 67 -1.07 -1.08 2.28
C PHE A 67 0.36 -1.14 1.76
N ALA A 68 0.68 -2.23 1.06
CA ALA A 68 1.97 -2.45 0.40
C ALA A 68 1.73 -3.08 -0.98
N THR A 69 2.80 -3.39 -1.71
CA THR A 69 2.74 -4.17 -2.93
C THR A 69 3.81 -5.25 -2.96
N LEU A 70 3.57 -6.33 -3.70
CA LEU A 70 4.57 -7.35 -3.97
C LEU A 70 5.70 -6.82 -4.86
N ASN A 71 5.40 -5.91 -5.79
CA ASN A 71 6.39 -5.34 -6.69
C ASN A 71 5.81 -4.15 -7.46
N TYR A 72 6.68 -3.43 -8.17
CA TYR A 72 6.26 -2.41 -9.12
C TYR A 72 6.53 -2.84 -10.56
N ARG A 73 5.83 -2.20 -11.50
CA ARG A 73 6.19 -2.25 -12.91
C ARG A 73 7.62 -1.76 -13.11
N LYS A 74 8.28 -2.18 -14.19
CA LYS A 74 9.69 -1.90 -14.45
C LYS A 74 10.04 -0.40 -14.44
N GLU A 75 9.10 0.44 -14.86
CA GLU A 75 9.20 1.89 -14.85
C GLU A 75 8.05 2.45 -14.01
N PRO A 76 8.18 2.51 -12.68
CA PRO A 76 7.13 2.99 -11.80
C PRO A 76 7.04 4.51 -11.82
N HIS A 77 5.81 5.02 -11.74
CA HIS A 77 5.54 6.44 -11.51
C HIS A 77 5.27 6.67 -10.03
N PHE A 78 6.34 6.95 -9.28
CA PHE A 78 6.21 7.27 -7.86
C PHE A 78 5.79 8.73 -7.66
N HIS A 79 4.94 8.95 -6.65
CA HIS A 79 4.68 10.29 -6.15
C HIS A 79 5.92 10.88 -5.48
N SER A 80 6.20 12.15 -5.75
CA SER A 80 7.33 12.84 -5.17
C SER A 80 7.18 13.07 -3.66
N HIS A 81 8.30 13.36 -3.01
CA HIS A 81 8.39 13.58 -1.56
C HIS A 81 7.95 12.36 -0.73
N THR A 82 8.28 11.18 -1.24
CA THR A 82 8.00 9.91 -0.57
C THR A 82 9.27 9.12 -0.34
N VAL A 83 9.18 8.16 0.57
CA VAL A 83 10.20 7.16 0.83
C VAL A 83 9.65 5.79 0.47
N LEU A 84 10.44 5.01 -0.26
CA LEU A 84 10.15 3.63 -0.63
C LEU A 84 10.92 2.70 0.30
N MET A 85 10.21 1.74 0.88
CA MET A 85 10.71 0.85 1.92
C MET A 85 10.40 -0.60 1.56
N ALA A 86 11.31 -1.51 1.90
CA ALA A 86 11.04 -2.94 1.99
C ALA A 86 10.60 -3.27 3.41
N LEU A 87 9.54 -4.06 3.52
CA LEU A 87 8.97 -4.52 4.77
C LEU A 87 9.02 -6.05 4.82
N LYS A 88 9.50 -6.58 5.95
CA LYS A 88 9.25 -7.98 6.31
C LYS A 88 7.88 -8.07 6.97
N VAL A 89 7.08 -9.04 6.55
CA VAL A 89 5.70 -9.24 7.02
C VAL A 89 5.44 -10.71 7.30
N ASP A 90 4.42 -11.01 8.10
CA ASP A 90 3.92 -12.37 8.29
C ASP A 90 2.85 -12.68 7.22
N PRO A 91 3.14 -13.52 6.21
CA PRO A 91 2.20 -13.80 5.13
C PRO A 91 0.85 -14.35 5.62
N LYS A 92 0.82 -15.01 6.78
CA LYS A 92 -0.42 -15.56 7.35
C LYS A 92 -1.38 -14.49 7.87
N LYS A 93 -0.90 -13.26 7.99
CA LYS A 93 -1.66 -12.07 8.41
C LYS A 93 -1.78 -11.06 7.27
N CYS A 94 -1.54 -11.49 6.03
CA CYS A 94 -1.64 -10.65 4.85
C CYS A 94 -2.69 -11.20 3.88
N TRP A 95 -3.29 -10.27 3.15
CA TRP A 95 -4.25 -10.55 2.09
C TRP A 95 -3.82 -9.82 0.82
N ILE A 96 -4.11 -10.38 -0.35
CA ILE A 96 -3.76 -9.79 -1.65
C ILE A 96 -5.04 -9.52 -2.42
N ALA A 97 -5.15 -8.30 -2.95
CA ALA A 97 -6.31 -7.88 -3.73
C ALA A 97 -5.88 -7.08 -4.97
N ASN A 98 -6.80 -6.93 -5.92
CA ASN A 98 -6.58 -6.19 -7.15
C ASN A 98 -6.93 -4.70 -6.95
N GLU A 99 -5.91 -3.85 -6.83
CA GLU A 99 -6.05 -2.41 -6.56
C GLU A 99 -6.88 -1.70 -7.64
N ASN A 100 -6.81 -2.17 -8.90
CA ASN A 100 -7.53 -1.56 -10.02
C ASN A 100 -9.05 -1.46 -9.79
N SER A 101 -9.63 -2.42 -9.08
CA SER A 101 -11.06 -2.40 -8.73
C SER A 101 -11.37 -1.32 -7.70
N ALA A 102 -10.45 -1.08 -6.76
CA ALA A 102 -10.60 -0.02 -5.75
C ALA A 102 -10.35 1.37 -6.34
N ASN A 103 -9.31 1.52 -7.17
CA ASN A 103 -8.93 2.82 -7.74
C ASN A 103 -10.03 3.43 -8.62
N GLN A 104 -10.84 2.60 -9.30
CA GLN A 104 -12.00 3.10 -10.06
C GLN A 104 -13.12 3.71 -9.20
N LEU A 105 -13.16 3.40 -7.91
CA LEU A 105 -14.23 3.83 -7.01
C LEU A 105 -13.87 5.05 -6.17
N TYR A 106 -12.58 5.38 -6.05
CA TYR A 106 -12.15 6.41 -5.12
C TYR A 106 -12.69 7.80 -5.49
N GLU A 107 -12.48 8.29 -6.72
CA GLU A 107 -13.00 9.59 -7.13
C GLU A 107 -14.52 9.65 -7.12
N PRO A 108 -15.27 8.67 -7.68
CA PRO A 108 -16.73 8.65 -7.56
C PRO A 108 -17.21 8.68 -6.11
N PHE A 109 -16.55 7.95 -5.20
CA PHE A 109 -16.89 7.92 -3.78
C PHE A 109 -16.73 9.30 -3.12
N ILE A 110 -15.63 10.02 -3.40
CA ILE A 110 -15.39 11.35 -2.85
C ILE A 110 -16.36 12.40 -3.42
N LEU A 111 -16.72 12.28 -4.70
CA LEU A 111 -17.54 13.28 -5.40
C LEU A 111 -19.05 13.08 -5.23
N GLN A 112 -19.51 11.95 -4.69
CA GLN A 112 -20.92 11.54 -4.72
C GLN A 112 -21.89 12.53 -4.06
N ASP A 113 -21.43 13.33 -3.09
CA ASP A 113 -22.26 14.29 -2.35
C ASP A 113 -22.22 15.71 -2.94
N ILE A 114 -21.46 15.93 -4.01
CA ILE A 114 -21.35 17.23 -4.67
C ILE A 114 -22.41 17.35 -5.77
N VAL A 115 -23.22 18.42 -5.72
CA VAL A 115 -24.39 18.62 -6.59
C VAL A 115 -24.12 18.51 -8.09
N CYS A 116 -22.96 18.93 -8.59
CA CYS A 116 -22.61 18.82 -10.01
C CYS A 116 -22.12 17.42 -10.42
N PHE A 117 -21.91 16.50 -9.47
CA PHE A 117 -21.42 15.14 -9.68
C PHE A 117 -22.43 14.06 -9.24
N ARG A 118 -23.73 14.35 -9.19
CA ARG A 118 -24.77 13.39 -8.73
C ARG A 118 -24.72 12.01 -9.39
N GLY A 119 -24.24 11.92 -10.65
CA GLY A 119 -24.05 10.64 -11.33
C GLY A 119 -23.05 9.70 -10.64
N ALA A 120 -22.12 10.25 -9.83
CA ALA A 120 -21.20 9.46 -9.04
C ALA A 120 -21.92 8.66 -7.93
N HIS A 121 -22.97 9.22 -7.32
CA HIS A 121 -23.78 8.49 -6.34
C HIS A 121 -24.47 7.28 -6.97
N GLU A 122 -25.12 7.47 -8.14
CA GLU A 122 -25.76 6.37 -8.88
C GLU A 122 -24.74 5.32 -9.34
N TYR A 123 -23.56 5.76 -9.77
CA TYR A 123 -22.45 4.87 -10.12
C TYR A 123 -22.03 3.99 -8.94
N ILE A 124 -21.82 4.57 -7.75
CA ILE A 124 -21.44 3.83 -6.54
C ILE A 124 -22.52 2.79 -6.16
N GLN A 125 -23.80 3.16 -6.21
CA GLN A 125 -24.90 2.26 -5.84
C GLN A 125 -25.13 1.12 -6.85
N THR A 126 -24.64 1.24 -8.08
CA THR A 126 -24.82 0.25 -9.15
C THR A 126 -23.50 -0.45 -9.49
N LYS A 127 -22.70 0.13 -10.39
CA LYS A 127 -21.42 -0.42 -10.84
C LYS A 127 -20.41 -0.52 -9.70
N GLY A 128 -20.46 0.40 -8.74
CA GLY A 128 -19.59 0.41 -7.57
C GLY A 128 -19.71 -0.84 -6.73
N ARG A 129 -20.95 -1.25 -6.39
CA ARG A 129 -21.20 -2.52 -5.69
C ARG A 129 -20.58 -3.70 -6.42
N HIS A 130 -20.80 -3.80 -7.73
CA HIS A 130 -20.23 -4.90 -8.51
C HIS A 130 -18.70 -4.89 -8.48
N LEU A 131 -18.06 -3.72 -8.54
CA LEU A 131 -16.61 -3.60 -8.44
C LEU A 131 -16.08 -4.00 -7.05
N VAL A 132 -16.80 -3.69 -5.97
CA VAL A 132 -16.44 -4.15 -4.62
C VAL A 132 -16.59 -5.67 -4.48
N ASP A 133 -17.67 -6.24 -5.03
CA ASP A 133 -17.87 -7.68 -5.05
C ASP A 133 -16.73 -8.38 -5.81
N THR A 134 -16.39 -7.89 -7.01
CA THR A 134 -15.27 -8.39 -7.81
C THR A 134 -13.95 -8.25 -7.06
N TYR A 135 -13.71 -7.10 -6.42
CA TYR A 135 -12.50 -6.89 -5.61
C TYR A 135 -12.33 -7.99 -4.56
N TRP A 136 -13.39 -8.37 -3.84
CA TRP A 136 -13.31 -9.44 -2.85
C TRP A 136 -13.23 -10.83 -3.48
N GLN A 137 -13.99 -11.10 -4.54
CA GLN A 137 -13.98 -12.39 -5.23
C GLN A 137 -12.65 -12.73 -5.88
N GLU A 138 -11.94 -11.72 -6.39
CA GLU A 138 -10.61 -11.89 -7.00
C GLU A 138 -9.46 -11.81 -5.98
N SER A 139 -9.76 -11.49 -4.72
CA SER A 139 -8.77 -11.41 -3.65
C SER A 139 -8.49 -12.76 -3.02
N ILE A 140 -7.30 -12.91 -2.44
CA ILE A 140 -6.82 -14.19 -1.93
C ILE A 140 -5.90 -13.98 -0.72
N SER A 141 -5.74 -15.01 0.12
CA SER A 141 -4.72 -14.98 1.17
C SER A 141 -3.33 -14.85 0.56
N PHE A 142 -2.42 -14.16 1.25
CA PHE A 142 -1.05 -14.02 0.76
C PHE A 142 -0.38 -15.39 0.59
N THR A 143 -0.59 -16.31 1.53
CA THR A 143 -0.02 -17.65 1.48
C THR A 143 -0.49 -18.43 0.26
N ASP A 144 -1.78 -18.39 -0.06
CA ASP A 144 -2.30 -19.12 -1.22
C ASP A 144 -1.84 -18.44 -2.52
N ASN A 145 -1.67 -17.11 -2.51
CA ASN A 145 -1.09 -16.41 -3.67
C ASN A 145 0.34 -16.84 -3.95
N LEU A 146 1.14 -17.28 -2.97
CA LEU A 146 2.49 -17.79 -3.24
C LEU A 146 2.48 -19.02 -4.15
N ASP A 147 1.39 -19.80 -4.09
CA ASP A 147 1.19 -20.97 -4.93
C ASP A 147 0.46 -20.62 -6.24
N HIS A 148 -0.63 -19.84 -6.16
CA HIS A 148 -1.49 -19.53 -7.31
C HIS A 148 -1.01 -18.38 -8.19
N ARG A 149 -0.21 -17.47 -7.64
CA ARG A 149 0.42 -16.32 -8.32
C ARG A 149 -0.57 -15.44 -9.10
N LEU A 150 -1.71 -15.07 -8.49
CA LEU A 150 -2.66 -14.13 -9.11
C LEU A 150 -2.00 -12.77 -9.40
N ASP A 151 -1.02 -12.38 -8.59
CA ASP A 151 -0.18 -11.19 -8.76
C ASP A 151 0.60 -11.13 -10.08
N LEU A 152 0.80 -12.27 -10.76
CA LEU A 152 1.49 -12.33 -12.05
C LEU A 152 0.54 -12.26 -13.26
N ILE A 153 -0.78 -12.31 -13.03
CA ILE A 153 -1.77 -12.21 -14.10
C ILE A 153 -1.76 -10.80 -14.67
N ASN A 154 -1.73 -10.70 -16.01
CA ASN A 154 -1.73 -9.41 -16.67
C ASN A 154 -2.97 -8.59 -16.32
N GLY A 155 -2.77 -7.38 -15.80
CA GLY A 155 -3.85 -6.49 -15.35
C GLY A 155 -4.22 -6.66 -13.87
N TYR A 156 -3.63 -7.60 -13.14
CA TYR A 156 -3.79 -7.70 -11.69
C TYR A 156 -2.80 -6.77 -11.00
N ASP A 157 -3.31 -5.71 -10.38
CA ASP A 157 -2.47 -4.77 -9.61
C ASP A 157 -2.44 -5.21 -8.15
N ALA A 158 -1.43 -6.00 -7.79
CA ALA A 158 -1.38 -6.69 -6.50
C ALA A 158 -1.08 -5.71 -5.36
N GLU A 159 -2.15 -5.29 -4.68
CA GLU A 159 -2.10 -4.61 -3.39
C GLU A 159 -2.04 -5.66 -2.27
N VAL A 160 -1.11 -5.48 -1.36
CA VAL A 160 -0.96 -6.30 -0.15
C VAL A 160 -1.60 -5.54 1.01
N LEU A 161 -2.58 -6.17 1.64
CA LEU A 161 -3.21 -5.73 2.88
C LEU A 161 -2.52 -6.43 4.07
N ILE A 162 -1.73 -5.69 4.82
CA ILE A 162 -1.04 -6.21 6.01
C ILE A 162 -1.92 -5.94 7.24
N MET A 163 -2.39 -7.00 7.90
CA MET A 163 -3.32 -6.92 9.05
C MET A 163 -2.60 -6.98 10.41
N HIS A 164 -1.36 -6.51 10.45
CA HIS A 164 -0.54 -6.43 11.66
C HIS A 164 0.42 -5.24 11.59
N ASP A 165 0.84 -4.74 12.75
CA ASP A 165 1.86 -3.70 12.84
C ASP A 165 3.21 -4.21 12.32
N VAL A 166 3.99 -3.34 11.68
CA VAL A 166 5.34 -3.63 11.19
C VAL A 166 6.34 -2.94 12.11
N PRO A 167 7.15 -3.67 12.89
CA PRO A 167 8.07 -3.05 13.84
C PRO A 167 9.30 -2.45 13.12
N PRO A 168 10.00 -1.46 13.71
CA PRO A 168 11.14 -0.79 13.07
C PRO A 168 12.22 -1.71 12.49
N GLU A 169 12.53 -2.81 13.18
CA GLU A 169 13.55 -3.79 12.78
C GLU A 169 13.23 -4.54 11.48
N ASP A 170 11.95 -4.56 11.08
CA ASP A 170 11.46 -5.18 9.86
C ASP A 170 11.33 -4.19 8.69
N ILE A 171 11.80 -2.95 8.86
CA ILE A 171 11.71 -1.87 7.88
C ILE A 171 13.10 -1.54 7.34
N GLN A 172 13.25 -1.64 6.02
CA GLN A 172 14.45 -1.21 5.31
C GLN A 172 14.11 -0.07 4.35
N LEU A 173 14.76 1.08 4.53
CA LEU A 173 14.69 2.17 3.56
C LEU A 173 15.46 1.81 2.29
N LEU A 174 14.81 1.95 1.13
CA LEU A 174 15.41 1.65 -0.16
C LEU A 174 15.73 2.92 -0.93
N TYR A 175 14.73 3.77 -1.14
CA TYR A 175 14.85 4.97 -1.96
C TYR A 175 14.15 6.17 -1.33
N ILE A 176 14.70 7.35 -1.59
CA ILE A 176 14.03 8.64 -1.42
C ILE A 176 13.63 9.12 -2.82
N ILE A 177 12.34 9.44 -2.97
CA ILE A 177 11.74 9.91 -4.21
C ILE A 177 11.47 11.41 -4.06
N SER A 178 12.12 12.22 -4.89
CA SER A 178 11.83 13.65 -5.04
C SER A 178 11.24 13.92 -6.42
N ASP A 179 10.80 15.16 -6.68
CA ASP A 179 10.14 15.56 -7.95
C ASP A 179 10.89 15.13 -9.22
N HIS A 180 12.22 14.99 -9.13
CA HIS A 180 13.06 14.73 -10.28
C HIS A 180 14.04 13.57 -10.10
N ARG A 181 14.06 12.91 -8.93
CA ARG A 181 15.09 11.90 -8.62
C ARG A 181 14.55 10.75 -7.81
N LEU A 182 14.96 9.54 -8.19
CA LEU A 182 14.89 8.34 -7.38
C LEU A 182 16.32 8.04 -6.89
N LEU A 183 16.59 8.25 -5.61
CA LEU A 183 17.93 8.05 -5.03
C LEU A 183 17.88 6.94 -4.00
N THR A 184 18.81 5.99 -4.09
CA THR A 184 19.07 5.08 -2.97
C THR A 184 19.51 5.86 -1.73
N ILE A 185 19.35 5.30 -0.54
CA ILE A 185 19.80 5.95 0.70
C ILE A 185 21.28 6.32 0.65
N LYS A 186 22.12 5.42 0.12
CA LYS A 186 23.57 5.69 -0.04
C LYS A 186 23.84 6.86 -0.99
N GLN A 187 23.14 6.93 -2.12
CA GLN A 187 23.29 8.05 -3.05
C GLN A 187 22.83 9.37 -2.43
N TRP A 188 21.69 9.36 -1.74
CA TRP A 188 21.20 10.55 -1.06
C TRP A 188 22.19 11.04 0.00
N GLN A 189 22.67 10.15 0.86
CA GLN A 189 23.69 10.46 1.85
C GLN A 189 24.98 10.97 1.19
N GLY A 190 25.45 10.35 0.10
CA GLY A 190 26.65 10.81 -0.59
C GLY A 190 26.55 12.21 -1.20
N ILE A 191 25.33 12.70 -1.47
CA ILE A 191 25.09 14.04 -2.01
C ILE A 191 24.93 15.07 -0.88
N PHE A 192 24.22 14.71 0.20
CA PHE A 192 23.75 15.67 1.21
C PHE A 192 24.36 15.49 2.60
N CYS A 193 25.03 14.37 2.85
CA CYS A 193 25.74 14.11 4.10
C CYS A 193 27.25 14.10 3.82
N ASP A 194 27.97 15.07 4.39
CA ASP A 194 29.43 15.11 4.30
C ASP A 194 30.06 13.81 4.84
N SER A 195 31.05 13.28 4.12
CA SER A 195 31.87 12.14 4.53
C SER A 195 32.71 12.37 5.81
N ASN A 196 32.53 13.51 6.48
CA ASN A 196 33.28 13.93 7.66
C ASN A 196 32.56 13.74 9.00
N GLN A 197 31.32 13.23 9.05
CA GLN A 197 30.61 12.95 10.31
C GLN A 197 30.89 11.55 10.91
N LYS A 198 32.13 11.05 10.80
CA LYS A 198 32.56 9.78 11.39
C LYS A 198 32.93 9.84 12.89
N LYS A 199 32.56 10.90 13.63
CA LYS A 199 33.03 11.10 15.00
C LYS A 199 32.04 10.84 16.14
N ASP A 200 30.72 10.80 15.89
CA ASP A 200 29.77 10.82 17.01
C ASP A 200 28.80 9.62 17.04
N MET A 201 29.29 8.40 16.79
CA MET A 201 28.60 7.17 17.22
C MET A 201 29.63 6.13 17.69
N VAL A 202 30.12 6.32 18.92
CA VAL A 202 30.66 5.27 19.80
C VAL A 202 29.75 5.20 21.02
#